data_AF-A0AA45L214-F1
#
_entry.id   AF-A0AA45L214-F1
#
_cell.length_a   1.000
_cell.length_b   1.000
_cell.length_c   1.000
_cell.angle_alpha   90.00
_cell.angle_beta   90.00
_cell.angle_gamma   90.00
#
_symmetry.space_group_name_H-M   'P 1'
#
loop_
_entity.id
_entity.type
_entity.pdbx_description
1 polymer ?
#
loop_
_entity_poly.entity_id
_entity_poly.type
_entity_poly.pdbx_seq_one_letter_code
_entity_poly.pdbx_strand_id
1 'polypeptide(L)'
;MADWRTRAASLLPELTAVVERESWSCHVFLTELWQLALDGHREDDRDLLTRVYGFAHWCFRQEQFLANAAVVSFYEHVFDEWELRDAVAPWLPTEVVDKVRPLWEWRWPQERLSEVDRLLSGSGTPGERAV
;
A
#
# COMPACT_ATOMS: atom_id res chain seq x y z
N MET A 1 0.45 -15.31 13.55
CA MET A 1 0.34 -13.88 13.21
C MET A 1 1.49 -13.11 13.79
N ALA A 2 2.31 -12.54 12.92
CA ALA A 2 3.30 -11.54 13.33
C ALA A 2 2.60 -10.40 14.08
N ASP A 3 3.25 -9.85 15.10
CA ASP A 3 2.72 -8.74 15.87
C ASP A 3 2.81 -7.44 15.07
N TRP A 4 1.87 -7.28 14.14
CA TRP A 4 1.78 -6.12 13.26
C TRP A 4 1.46 -4.85 14.05
N ARG A 5 0.79 -4.94 15.20
CA ARG A 5 0.44 -3.80 16.04
C ARG A 5 1.68 -3.17 16.69
N THR A 6 2.55 -3.99 17.27
CA THR A 6 3.81 -3.49 17.84
C THR A 6 4.66 -2.81 16.77
N ARG A 7 4.75 -3.40 15.58
CA ARG A 7 5.50 -2.79 14.47
C ARG A 7 4.84 -1.49 13.99
N ALA A 8 3.51 -1.48 13.83
CA ALA A 8 2.76 -0.30 13.43
C ALA A 8 2.96 0.86 14.42
N ALA A 9 2.83 0.60 15.73
CA ALA A 9 3.01 1.62 16.76
C ALA A 9 4.39 2.28 16.72
N SER A 10 5.43 1.54 16.30
CA SER A 10 6.79 2.09 16.18
C SER A 10 7.04 2.91 14.92
N LEU A 11 6.36 2.58 13.81
CA LEU A 11 6.63 3.15 12.49
C LEU A 11 5.61 4.20 12.05
N LEU A 12 4.41 4.18 12.63
CA LEU A 12 3.25 4.94 12.16
C LEU A 12 2.55 5.60 13.36
N PRO A 13 3.21 6.58 14.02
CA PRO A 13 2.61 7.32 15.14
C PRO A 13 1.30 8.04 14.75
N GLU A 14 1.11 8.34 13.46
CA GLU A 14 -0.11 8.93 12.92
C GLU A 14 -1.34 8.03 13.12
N LEU A 15 -1.13 6.70 13.22
CA LEU A 15 -2.19 5.70 13.36
C LEU A 15 -2.24 5.08 14.76
N THR A 16 -1.59 5.67 15.77
CA THR A 16 -1.60 5.13 17.14
C THR A 16 -3.02 4.90 17.68
N ALA A 17 -3.94 5.83 17.44
CA ALA A 17 -5.33 5.70 17.88
C ALA A 17 -6.06 4.50 17.24
N VAL A 18 -5.64 4.08 16.04
CA VAL A 18 -6.16 2.90 15.33
C VAL A 18 -5.57 1.62 15.94
N VAL A 19 -4.27 1.64 16.28
CA VAL A 19 -3.56 0.51 16.89
C VAL A 19 -4.06 0.20 18.30
N GLU A 20 -4.27 1.24 19.12
CA GLU A 20 -4.74 1.12 20.51
C GLU A 20 -6.17 0.59 20.62
N ARG A 21 -6.96 0.68 19.54
CA ARG A 21 -8.30 0.09 19.47
C ARG A 21 -8.21 -1.40 19.12
N GLU A 22 -8.03 -2.23 20.15
CA GLU A 22 -7.88 -3.69 19.99
C GLU A 22 -9.00 -4.38 19.21
N SER A 23 -10.22 -3.82 19.25
CA SER A 23 -11.38 -4.35 18.52
C SER A 23 -11.29 -4.18 17.01
N TRP A 24 -10.40 -3.33 16.51
CA TRP A 24 -10.23 -3.08 15.08
C TRP A 24 -9.32 -4.12 14.45
N SER A 25 -9.74 -4.66 13.31
CA SER A 25 -8.97 -5.68 12.57
C SER A 25 -7.81 -5.05 11.81
N CYS A 26 -6.85 -5.89 11.38
CA CYS A 26 -5.77 -5.43 10.50
C CYS A 26 -6.29 -4.84 9.19
N HIS A 27 -7.47 -5.27 8.70
CA HIS A 27 -8.11 -4.67 7.52
C HIS A 27 -8.47 -3.20 7.76
N VAL A 28 -9.09 -2.88 8.90
CA VAL A 28 -9.39 -1.49 9.26
C VAL A 28 -8.10 -0.68 9.30
N PHE A 29 -7.06 -1.19 9.96
CA PHE A 29 -5.78 -0.52 10.02
C PHE A 29 -5.16 -0.28 8.62
N LEU A 30 -5.21 -1.26 7.73
CA LEU A 30 -4.64 -1.15 6.39
C LEU A 30 -5.45 -0.19 5.49
N THR A 31 -6.75 -0.05 5.71
CA THR A 31 -7.57 0.98 5.07
C THR A 31 -7.20 2.39 5.57
N GLU A 32 -6.98 2.57 6.88
CA GLU A 32 -6.50 3.85 7.43
C GLU A 32 -5.07 4.15 6.94
N LEU A 33 -4.22 3.12 6.81
CA LEU A 33 -2.89 3.23 6.23
C LEU A 33 -2.95 3.72 4.78
N TRP A 34 -3.94 3.27 4.01
CA TRP A 34 -4.19 3.77 2.66
C TRP A 34 -4.58 5.25 2.66
N GLN A 35 -5.47 5.68 3.55
CA GLN A 35 -5.80 7.10 3.68
C GLN A 35 -4.57 7.95 4.02
N LEU A 36 -3.70 7.45 4.91
CA LEU A 36 -2.44 8.10 5.23
C LEU A 36 -1.47 8.17 4.04
N ALA A 37 -1.46 7.15 3.18
CA ALA A 37 -0.68 7.19 1.94
C ALA A 37 -1.18 8.29 0.99
N LEU A 38 -2.50 8.46 0.86
CA LEU A 38 -3.10 9.50 0.04
C LEU A 38 -2.67 10.90 0.50
N ASP A 39 -2.73 11.15 1.80
CA ASP A 39 -2.32 12.43 2.36
C ASP A 39 -0.82 12.66 2.16
N GLY A 40 0.01 11.63 2.37
CA GLY A 40 1.44 11.68 2.05
C GLY A 40 1.74 12.02 0.59
N HIS A 41 0.96 11.49 -0.36
CA HIS A 41 1.10 11.82 -1.79
C HIS A 41 0.66 13.25 -2.10
N ARG A 42 -0.41 13.74 -1.46
CA ARG A 42 -0.90 15.12 -1.63
C ARG A 42 0.08 16.16 -1.09
N GLU A 43 0.80 15.80 -0.03
CA GLU A 43 1.77 16.67 0.64
C GLU A 43 3.22 16.47 0.15
N ASP A 44 3.47 15.50 -0.75
CA ASP A 44 4.80 15.05 -1.17
C ASP A 44 5.71 14.65 0.01
N ASP A 45 5.11 14.08 1.07
CA ASP A 45 5.83 13.60 2.25
C ASP A 45 6.48 12.23 1.98
N ARG A 46 7.67 12.29 1.38
CA ARG A 46 8.47 11.11 1.02
C ARG A 46 8.85 10.25 2.24
N ASP A 47 9.05 10.84 3.41
CA ASP A 47 9.44 10.11 4.62
C ASP A 47 8.25 9.32 5.17
N LEU A 48 7.06 9.92 5.19
CA LEU A 48 5.82 9.23 5.51
C LEU A 48 5.53 8.10 4.51
N LEU A 49 5.60 8.39 3.21
CA LEU A 49 5.34 7.39 2.16
C LEU A 49 6.29 6.20 2.27
N THR A 50 7.56 6.43 2.60
CA THR A 50 8.54 5.36 2.84
C THR A 50 8.12 4.44 3.99
N ARG A 51 7.63 5.01 5.10
CA ARG A 51 7.14 4.21 6.24
C ARG A 51 5.86 3.46 5.90
N VAL A 52 4.93 4.12 5.23
CA VAL A 52 3.62 3.57 4.85
C VAL A 52 3.75 2.40 3.88
N TYR A 53 4.41 2.61 2.73
CA TYR A 53 4.62 1.55 1.76
C TYR A 53 5.55 0.45 2.29
N GLY A 54 6.58 0.82 3.07
CA GLY A 54 7.45 -0.15 3.74
C GLY A 54 6.70 -1.06 4.72
N PHE A 55 5.75 -0.51 5.49
CA PHE A 55 4.91 -1.29 6.37
C PHE A 55 3.92 -2.18 5.60
N ALA A 56 3.24 -1.63 4.58
CA ALA A 56 2.32 -2.40 3.75
C ALA A 56 3.03 -3.56 3.04
N HIS A 57 4.25 -3.34 2.55
CA HIS A 57 5.08 -4.38 1.92
C HIS A 57 5.57 -5.41 2.93
N TRP A 58 5.94 -4.99 4.14
CA TRP A 58 6.24 -5.94 5.21
C TRP A 58 5.03 -6.84 5.51
N CYS A 59 3.82 -6.29 5.64
CA CYS A 59 2.58 -7.06 5.83
C CYS A 59 2.33 -8.06 4.70
N PHE A 60 2.55 -7.63 3.45
CA PHE A 60 2.45 -8.48 2.26
C PHE A 60 3.36 -9.72 2.32
N ARG A 61 4.55 -9.60 2.92
CA ARG A 61 5.52 -10.71 3.06
C ARG A 61 5.27 -11.61 4.28
N GLN A 62 4.23 -11.35 5.07
CA GLN A 62 3.89 -12.18 6.23
C GLN A 62 3.02 -13.40 5.83
N GLU A 63 2.56 -14.15 6.83
CA GLU A 63 1.62 -15.25 6.64
C GLU A 63 0.34 -14.83 5.88
N GLN A 64 -0.29 -15.81 5.23
CA GLN A 64 -1.37 -15.61 4.26
C GLN A 64 -2.47 -14.63 4.72
N PHE A 65 -2.87 -14.66 5.99
CA PHE A 65 -3.92 -13.78 6.50
C PHE A 65 -3.53 -12.29 6.37
N LEU A 66 -2.35 -11.92 6.87
CA LEU A 66 -1.90 -10.53 6.84
C LEU A 66 -1.46 -10.11 5.43
N ALA A 67 -0.91 -11.04 4.65
CA ALA A 67 -0.59 -10.81 3.25
C ALA A 67 -1.86 -10.49 2.44
N ASN A 68 -2.91 -11.31 2.58
CA ASN A 68 -4.19 -11.07 1.91
C ASN A 68 -4.81 -9.75 2.37
N ALA A 69 -4.77 -9.44 3.67
CA ALA A 69 -5.28 -8.16 4.19
C ALA A 69 -4.57 -6.97 3.55
N ALA A 70 -3.24 -7.01 3.41
CA ALA A 70 -2.49 -5.93 2.74
C ALA A 70 -2.91 -5.77 1.27
N VAL A 71 -3.15 -6.89 0.57
CA VAL A 71 -3.63 -6.87 -0.81
C VAL A 71 -5.00 -6.19 -0.91
N VAL A 72 -6.01 -6.66 -0.17
CA VAL A 72 -7.40 -6.20 -0.36
C VAL A 72 -7.72 -4.89 0.34
N SER A 73 -6.99 -4.50 1.39
CA SER A 73 -7.31 -3.30 2.17
C SER A 73 -6.38 -2.13 1.91
N PHE A 74 -5.23 -2.36 1.26
CA PHE A 74 -4.29 -1.30 0.87
C PHE A 74 -4.03 -1.33 -0.64
N TYR A 75 -3.39 -2.38 -1.16
CA TYR A 75 -2.91 -2.38 -2.55
C TYR A 75 -4.01 -2.37 -3.61
N GLU A 76 -5.17 -2.96 -3.34
CA GLU A 76 -6.33 -2.89 -4.24
C GLU A 76 -6.76 -1.44 -4.51
N HIS A 77 -6.57 -0.56 -3.52
CA HIS A 77 -7.08 0.80 -3.52
C HIS A 77 -6.08 1.87 -3.97
N VAL A 78 -4.81 1.53 -4.21
CA VAL A 78 -3.74 2.54 -4.41
C VAL A 78 -3.96 3.47 -5.60
N PHE A 79 -4.79 3.10 -6.57
CA PHE A 79 -5.16 3.94 -7.71
C PHE A 79 -6.61 4.46 -7.65
N ASP A 80 -7.26 4.40 -6.49
CA ASP A 80 -8.62 4.93 -6.32
C ASP A 80 -8.67 6.46 -6.49
N GLU A 81 -7.61 7.17 -6.09
CA GLU A 81 -7.36 8.57 -6.46
C GLU A 81 -6.52 8.61 -7.74
N TRP A 82 -7.19 8.64 -8.89
CA TRP A 82 -6.55 8.43 -10.19
C TRP A 82 -5.59 9.56 -10.58
N GLU A 83 -5.84 10.75 -10.05
CA GLU A 83 -5.04 11.96 -10.20
C GLU A 83 -3.61 11.77 -9.67
N LEU A 84 -3.41 10.86 -8.71
CA LEU A 84 -2.12 10.58 -8.08
C LEU A 84 -1.38 9.38 -8.71
N ARG A 85 -1.93 8.74 -9.75
CA ARG A 85 -1.38 7.48 -10.31
C ARG A 85 0.10 7.53 -10.69
N ASP A 86 0.58 8.65 -11.23
CA ASP A 86 1.98 8.84 -11.60
C ASP A 86 2.91 8.86 -10.37
N ALA A 87 2.42 9.44 -9.26
CA ALA A 87 3.14 9.49 -8.00
C ALA A 87 3.10 8.15 -7.24
N VAL A 88 2.00 7.40 -7.38
CA VAL A 88 1.79 6.09 -6.74
C VAL A 88 2.60 4.99 -7.40
N ALA A 89 2.60 4.91 -8.74
CA ALA A 89 3.15 3.76 -9.47
C ALA A 89 4.61 3.39 -9.08
N PRO A 90 5.54 4.34 -8.86
CA PRO A 90 6.91 4.02 -8.45
C PRO A 90 7.04 3.31 -7.10
N TRP A 91 6.02 3.34 -6.25
CA TRP A 91 6.04 2.72 -4.93
C TRP A 91 5.60 1.25 -4.94
N LEU A 92 5.16 0.71 -6.07
CA LEU A 92 4.60 -0.62 -6.15
C LEU A 92 5.65 -1.66 -6.55
N PRO A 93 6.04 -2.59 -5.67
CA PRO A 93 6.92 -3.69 -6.02
C PRO A 93 6.26 -4.63 -7.04
N THR A 94 7.03 -5.19 -7.97
CA THR A 94 6.52 -6.10 -9.01
C THR A 94 5.75 -7.29 -8.43
N GLU A 95 6.27 -7.91 -7.36
CA GLU A 95 5.61 -9.02 -6.67
C GLU A 95 4.24 -8.66 -6.07
N VAL A 96 4.05 -7.41 -5.68
CA VAL A 96 2.76 -6.91 -5.19
C VAL A 96 1.82 -6.70 -6.37
N VAL A 97 2.30 -6.09 -7.46
CA VAL A 97 1.55 -5.89 -8.70
C VAL A 97 0.99 -7.21 -9.21
N ASP A 98 1.83 -8.25 -9.32
CA ASP A 98 1.42 -9.57 -9.79
C ASP A 98 0.28 -10.15 -8.95
N LYS A 99 0.29 -9.89 -7.63
CA LYS A 99 -0.70 -10.41 -6.69
C LYS A 99 -2.03 -9.64 -6.74
N VAL A 100 -1.99 -8.32 -6.87
CA VAL A 100 -3.17 -7.44 -6.83
C VAL A 100 -3.82 -7.29 -8.20
N ARG A 101 -3.08 -7.52 -9.29
CA ARG A 101 -3.55 -7.37 -10.68
C ARG A 101 -4.92 -8.00 -10.96
N PRO A 102 -5.22 -9.25 -10.55
CA PRO A 102 -6.54 -9.84 -10.81
C PRO A 102 -7.71 -9.06 -10.19
N LEU A 103 -7.48 -8.35 -9.08
CA LEU A 103 -8.50 -7.51 -8.43
C LEU A 103 -8.75 -6.24 -9.25
N TRP A 104 -7.69 -5.64 -9.78
CA TRP A 104 -7.81 -4.48 -10.68
C TRP A 104 -8.52 -4.86 -11.98
N GLU A 105 -8.22 -6.02 -12.56
CA GLU A 105 -8.88 -6.53 -13.77
C GLU A 105 -10.38 -6.74 -13.58
N TRP A 106 -10.79 -7.12 -12.37
CA TRP A 106 -12.21 -7.23 -12.04
C TRP A 106 -12.90 -5.87 -11.89
N ARG A 107 -12.15 -4.85 -11.43
CA ARG A 107 -12.71 -3.56 -11.02
C ARG A 107 -12.69 -2.49 -12.11
N TRP A 108 -11.75 -2.55 -13.06
CA TRP A 108 -11.49 -1.46 -14.00
C TRP A 108 -11.62 -1.87 -15.47
N PRO A 109 -11.95 -0.91 -16.36
CA PRO A 109 -11.95 -1.15 -17.79
C PRO A 109 -10.52 -1.23 -18.35
N GLN A 110 -10.39 -1.82 -19.55
CA GLN A 110 -9.10 -2.11 -20.18
C GLN A 110 -8.23 -0.86 -20.40
N GLU A 111 -8.83 0.30 -20.65
CA GLU A 111 -8.11 1.56 -20.86
C GLU A 111 -7.31 1.96 -19.62
N ARG A 112 -7.93 1.82 -18.43
CA ARG A 112 -7.30 2.13 -17.15
C ARG A 112 -6.18 1.13 -16.83
N LEU A 113 -6.42 -0.15 -17.06
CA LEU A 113 -5.40 -1.20 -16.89
C LEU A 113 -4.18 -0.97 -17.80
N SER A 114 -4.43 -0.59 -19.05
CA SER A 114 -3.36 -0.30 -20.02
C SER A 114 -2.54 0.94 -19.64
N GLU A 115 -3.14 1.90 -18.94
CA GLU A 115 -2.40 3.04 -18.38
C GLU A 115 -1.53 2.63 -17.19
N VAL A 116 -2.07 1.83 -16.26
CA VAL A 116 -1.27 1.25 -15.16
C VAL A 116 -0.07 0.46 -15.72
N ASP A 117 -0.28 -0.35 -16.76
CA ASP A 117 0.80 -1.11 -17.42
C ASP A 117 1.91 -0.20 -17.95
N ARG A 118 1.55 0.94 -18.56
CA ARG A 118 2.53 1.92 -19.04
C ARG A 118 3.31 2.56 -17.89
N LEU A 119 2.63 2.93 -16.80
CA LEU A 119 3.26 3.52 -15.62
C LEU A 119 4.26 2.56 -14.98
N LEU A 120 3.85 1.32 -14.75
CA LEU A 120 4.69 0.29 -14.11
C LEU A 120 5.87 -0.14 -14.98
N SER A 121 5.73 -0.07 -16.32
CA SER A 121 6.83 -0.35 -17.25
C SER A 121 7.89 0.78 -17.30
N GLY A 122 7.50 2.02 -16.93
CA GLY A 122 8.35 3.20 -16.96
C GLY A 122 9.00 3.56 -15.63
N SER A 123 8.45 3.10 -14.50
CA SER A 123 9.00 3.34 -13.17
C SER A 123 10.09 2.31 -12.83
N GLY A 124 11.36 2.65 -13.10
CA GLY A 124 12.49 1.97 -12.48
C GLY A 124 12.41 2.10 -10.96
N THR A 125 12.36 0.96 -10.25
CA THR A 125 12.09 0.83 -8.82
C THR A 125 13.02 1.70 -7.95
N PRO A 126 12.51 2.68 -7.18
CA PRO A 126 13.31 3.39 -6.16
C PRO A 126 13.56 2.58 -4.87
N GLY A 127 13.12 1.32 -4.81
CA GLY A 127 13.14 0.48 -3.59
C GLY A 127 14.36 -0.43 -3.41
N GLU A 128 15.24 -0.57 -4.43
CA GLU A 128 16.44 -1.42 -4.32
C GLU A 128 17.63 -0.73 -3.61
N ARG A 129 17.47 0.53 -3.18
CA ARG A 129 18.56 1.33 -2.56
C ARG A 129 18.48 1.44 -1.03
N ALA A 130 17.57 0.73 -0.38
CA ALA A 130 17.45 0.71 1.08
C ALA A 130 17.63 -0.71 1.63
N VAL A 131 18.87 -1.19 1.61
CA VAL A 131 19.36 -2.30 2.44
C VAL A 131 20.64 -1.84 3.12
#